data_AF-A0A451A3R0-F1
#
_entry.id   AF-A0A451A3R0-F1
#
_cell.length_a   1.000
_cell.length_b   1.000
_cell.length_c   1.000
_cell.angle_alpha   90.00
_cell.angle_beta   90.00
_cell.angle_gamma   90.00
#
_symmetry.space_group_name_H-M   'P 1'
#
loop_
_entity.id
_entity.type
_entity.pdbx_description
1 polymer ?
#
loop_
_entity_poly.entity_id
_entity_poly.type
_entity_poly.pdbx_seq_one_letter_code
_entity_poly.pdbx_strand_id
1 'polypeptide(L)'
;MYSVKDCPVCKRPDLTEAMEYCPQCGADLECFQLLDNLQTPGNIGHAQKGGSTLSPGSKWFLLLSLFVLLSVLIAAGGYFHRRMDMLAARLNEIEAVLRSGQLAQHPTALGQRMETREEEDFQNRIDDLDERRAAAWRRIKAALAAYGPPTSDDLRSRP
;
A
#
# COMPACT_ATOMS: atom_id res chain seq x y z
N MET A 1 50.61 -17.17 1.73
CA MET A 1 50.67 -16.94 0.28
C MET A 1 49.45 -16.09 -0.06
N TYR A 2 49.66 -14.81 -0.36
CA TYR A 2 48.58 -13.89 -0.75
C TYR A 2 48.24 -14.17 -2.21
N SER A 3 46.95 -14.38 -2.52
CA SER A 3 46.49 -14.60 -3.89
C SER A 3 46.44 -13.26 -4.61
N VAL A 4 47.38 -13.00 -5.51
CA VAL A 4 47.39 -11.79 -6.34
C VAL A 4 46.35 -11.98 -7.44
N LYS A 5 45.31 -11.14 -7.45
CA LYS A 5 44.30 -11.15 -8.52
C LYS A 5 44.58 -10.03 -9.51
N ASP A 6 44.54 -10.35 -10.80
CA ASP A 6 44.62 -9.34 -11.85
C ASP A 6 43.27 -8.63 -11.99
N CYS A 7 43.28 -7.35 -12.35
CA CYS A 7 42.03 -6.64 -12.62
C CYS A 7 41.36 -7.19 -13.90
N PRO A 8 40.09 -7.63 -13.88
CA PRO A 8 39.42 -8.25 -15.04
C PRO A 8 39.20 -7.27 -16.20
N VAL A 9 39.21 -5.97 -15.94
CA VAL A 9 38.96 -4.92 -16.94
C VAL A 9 40.25 -4.47 -17.62
N CYS A 10 41.28 -4.13 -16.84
CA CYS A 10 42.51 -3.55 -17.38
C CYS A 10 43.74 -4.48 -17.31
N LYS A 11 43.56 -5.72 -16.83
CA LYS A 11 44.60 -6.77 -16.69
C LYS A 11 45.84 -6.31 -15.93
N ARG A 12 45.66 -5.35 -15.01
CA ARG A 12 46.76 -4.89 -14.16
C ARG A 12 47.08 -5.99 -13.13
N PRO A 13 48.36 -6.39 -13.00
CA PRO A 13 48.79 -7.29 -11.93
C PRO A 13 48.98 -6.55 -10.60
N ASP A 14 49.13 -7.32 -9.52
CA ASP A 14 49.42 -6.84 -8.16
C ASP A 14 48.28 -6.09 -7.45
N LEU A 15 47.03 -6.51 -7.64
CA LEU A 15 45.96 -6.03 -6.75
C LEU A 15 45.93 -6.87 -5.47
N THR A 16 46.02 -6.17 -4.34
CA THR A 16 45.82 -6.75 -3.01
C THR A 16 44.35 -7.05 -2.79
N GLU A 17 44.06 -8.23 -2.23
CA GLU A 17 42.71 -8.79 -2.05
C GLU A 17 41.75 -7.94 -1.19
N ALA A 18 42.27 -6.91 -0.50
CA ALA A 18 41.49 -5.98 0.34
C ALA A 18 41.03 -4.70 -0.37
N MET A 19 41.23 -4.56 -1.70
CA MET A 19 40.79 -3.38 -2.45
C MET A 19 39.45 -3.63 -3.16
N GLU A 20 38.45 -2.81 -2.84
CA GLU A 20 37.10 -2.85 -3.45
C GLU A 20 37.10 -2.33 -4.90
N TYR A 21 38.01 -1.41 -5.23
CA TYR A 21 38.07 -0.77 -6.55
C TYR A 21 39.47 -0.84 -7.16
N CYS A 22 39.54 -1.04 -8.47
CA CYS A 22 40.79 -0.95 -9.20
C CYS A 22 41.21 0.53 -9.35
N PRO A 23 42.39 0.93 -8.85
CA PRO A 23 42.82 2.33 -8.88
C PRO A 23 43.14 2.85 -10.29
N GLN A 24 43.26 1.98 -11.30
CA GLN A 24 43.62 2.38 -12.67
C GLN A 24 42.41 2.59 -13.58
N CYS A 25 41.35 1.80 -13.40
CA CYS A 25 40.15 1.86 -14.25
C CYS A 25 38.85 2.10 -13.48
N GLY A 26 38.90 2.16 -12.14
CA GLY A 26 37.73 2.36 -11.29
C GLY A 26 36.76 1.17 -11.27
N ALA A 27 37.16 0.02 -11.80
CA ALA A 27 36.32 -1.18 -11.81
C ALA A 27 36.08 -1.68 -10.38
N ASP A 28 34.82 -1.93 -10.03
CA ASP A 28 34.40 -2.55 -8.77
C ASP A 28 34.72 -4.04 -8.79
N LEU A 29 35.72 -4.42 -8.00
CA LEU A 29 36.28 -5.77 -7.97
C LEU A 29 35.38 -6.73 -7.19
N GLU A 30 34.56 -6.23 -6.26
CA GLU A 30 33.60 -7.07 -5.51
C GLU A 30 32.49 -7.57 -6.43
N CYS A 31 31.97 -6.69 -7.30
CA CYS A 31 30.98 -7.07 -8.29
C CYS A 31 31.51 -8.12 -9.27
N PHE A 32 32.75 -7.98 -9.75
CA PHE A 32 33.37 -8.98 -10.61
C PHE A 32 33.68 -10.28 -9.86
N GLN A 33 34.02 -10.23 -8.58
CA GLN A 33 34.21 -11.44 -7.77
C GLN A 33 32.91 -12.21 -7.57
N LEU A 34 31.77 -11.53 -7.37
CA LEU A 34 30.45 -12.16 -7.33
C LEU A 34 30.09 -12.80 -8.67
N LEU A 35 30.41 -12.14 -9.79
CA LEU A 35 30.19 -12.68 -11.13
C LEU A 35 31.10 -13.88 -11.43
N ASP A 36 32.35 -13.86 -11.00
CA ASP A 36 33.30 -14.97 -11.17
C ASP A 36 32.83 -16.21 -10.39
N ASN A 37 32.31 -16.01 -9.17
CA ASN A 37 31.67 -17.08 -8.39
C ASN A 37 30.42 -17.66 -9.06
N LEU A 38 29.72 -16.89 -9.89
CA LEU A 38 28.57 -17.37 -10.68
C LEU A 38 29.00 -18.10 -11.95
N GLN A 39 30.22 -17.84 -12.46
CA GLN A 39 30.66 -18.31 -13.78
C GLN A 39 31.34 -19.70 -13.77
N THR A 40 31.59 -20.30 -12.60
CA THR A 40 32.08 -21.68 -12.50
C THR A 40 30.99 -22.74 -12.24
N PRO A 41 30.48 -23.43 -13.28
CA PRO A 41 30.03 -24.81 -13.16
C PRO A 41 31.08 -25.72 -13.81
N GLY A 42 32.19 -26.00 -13.12
CA GLY A 42 33.19 -26.86 -13.76
C GLY A 42 34.54 -27.06 -13.08
N ASN A 43 34.59 -27.41 -11.79
CA ASN A 43 35.50 -28.47 -11.33
C ASN A 43 35.22 -28.82 -9.86
N ILE A 44 34.54 -29.94 -9.66
CA ILE A 44 34.40 -30.58 -8.35
C ILE A 44 35.70 -31.35 -8.09
N GLY A 45 36.70 -30.62 -7.58
CA GLY A 45 37.89 -31.19 -6.94
C GLY A 45 37.72 -31.09 -5.41
N HIS A 46 37.40 -32.21 -4.79
CA HIS A 46 37.22 -32.48 -3.37
C HIS A 46 37.87 -31.53 -2.33
N ALA A 47 37.04 -30.96 -1.45
CA ALA A 47 37.19 -30.99 0.01
C ALA A 47 35.88 -30.53 0.68
N GLN A 48 34.95 -31.46 0.94
CA GLN A 48 34.55 -31.87 2.29
C GLN A 48 34.13 -30.75 3.26
N LYS A 49 32.84 -30.80 3.64
CA LYS A 49 32.35 -30.95 5.03
C LYS A 49 31.21 -29.98 5.37
N GLY A 50 30.01 -30.38 4.97
CA GLY A 50 28.73 -29.83 5.42
C GLY A 50 27.66 -30.87 5.18
N GLY A 51 27.65 -31.91 6.02
CA GLY A 51 26.67 -33.00 5.93
C GLY A 51 25.27 -32.48 6.12
N SER A 52 24.55 -32.27 5.04
CA SER A 52 23.09 -32.35 5.02
C SER A 52 22.74 -33.60 4.23
N THR A 53 22.72 -34.72 4.94
CA THR A 53 21.97 -35.89 4.52
C THR A 53 20.52 -35.49 4.39
N LEU A 54 20.13 -34.93 3.24
CA LEU A 54 18.75 -34.89 2.80
C LEU A 54 18.34 -36.35 2.58
N SER A 55 17.84 -36.91 3.68
CA SER A 55 17.18 -38.21 3.76
C SER A 55 16.31 -38.40 2.51
N PRO A 56 16.26 -39.60 1.91
CA PRO A 56 15.40 -39.91 0.75
C PRO A 56 13.94 -39.48 0.90
N GLY A 57 13.46 -39.21 2.12
CA GLY A 57 12.13 -38.66 2.40
C GLY A 57 11.91 -37.18 2.04
N SER A 58 12.94 -36.32 1.97
CA SER A 58 12.75 -34.87 1.79
C SER A 58 12.36 -34.44 0.37
N LYS A 59 12.74 -35.23 -0.65
CA LYS A 59 12.36 -34.97 -2.05
C LYS A 59 10.85 -35.11 -2.28
N TRP A 60 10.21 -36.03 -1.56
CA TRP A 60 8.76 -36.21 -1.63
C TRP A 60 8.01 -35.03 -1.04
N PHE A 61 8.51 -34.41 0.04
CA PHE A 61 7.90 -33.21 0.61
C PHE A 61 7.99 -31.99 -0.34
N LEU A 62 9.10 -31.84 -1.07
CA LEU A 62 9.23 -30.80 -2.09
C LEU A 62 8.25 -31.01 -3.24
N LEU A 63 8.11 -32.25 -3.72
CA LEU A 63 7.14 -32.60 -4.76
C LEU A 63 5.70 -32.39 -4.27
N LEU A 64 5.39 -32.78 -3.04
CA LEU A 64 4.07 -32.57 -2.44
C LEU A 64 3.76 -31.07 -2.31
N SER A 65 4.72 -30.29 -1.83
CA SER A 65 4.58 -28.83 -1.70
C SER A 65 4.34 -28.16 -3.05
N LEU A 66 5.05 -28.59 -4.09
CA LEU A 66 4.86 -28.07 -5.45
C LEU A 66 3.45 -28.40 -5.98
N PHE A 67 2.99 -29.64 -5.77
CA PHE A 67 1.65 -30.08 -6.15
C PHE A 67 0.56 -29.27 -5.44
N VAL A 68 0.69 -29.06 -4.12
CA VAL A 68 -0.25 -28.25 -3.35
C VAL A 68 -0.28 -26.81 -3.87
N LEU A 69 0.88 -26.21 -4.13
CA LEU A 69 0.97 -24.85 -4.68
C LEU A 69 0.25 -24.76 -6.05
N LEU A 70 0.48 -25.73 -6.94
CA LEU A 70 -0.19 -25.79 -8.23
C LEU A 70 -1.70 -25.94 -8.09
N SER A 71 -2.17 -26.81 -7.20
CA SER A 71 -3.59 -27.00 -6.93
C SER A 71 -4.26 -25.72 -6.41
N VAL A 72 -3.58 -24.99 -5.51
CA VAL A 72 -4.08 -23.69 -5.00
C VAL A 72 -4.16 -22.66 -6.13
N LEU A 73 -3.14 -22.58 -6.99
CA LEU A 73 -3.13 -21.65 -8.13
C LEU A 73 -4.24 -21.96 -9.13
N ILE A 74 -4.48 -23.24 -9.44
CA ILE A 74 -5.56 -23.66 -10.35
C ILE A 74 -6.92 -23.34 -9.74
N ALA A 75 -7.12 -23.62 -8.44
CA ALA A 75 -8.37 -23.31 -7.75
C ALA A 75 -8.64 -21.80 -7.68
N ALA A 76 -7.61 -21.01 -7.37
CA ALA A 76 -7.69 -19.56 -7.37
C ALA A 76 -7.99 -19.02 -8.78
N GLY A 77 -7.28 -19.52 -9.80
CA GLY A 77 -7.51 -19.18 -11.21
C GLY A 77 -8.94 -19.48 -11.67
N GLY A 78 -9.47 -20.65 -11.33
CA GLY A 78 -10.86 -21.00 -11.62
C GLY A 78 -11.89 -20.12 -10.90
N TYR A 79 -11.61 -19.76 -9.64
CA TYR A 79 -12.44 -18.81 -8.89
C TYR A 79 -12.44 -17.41 -9.54
N PHE A 80 -11.26 -16.91 -9.91
CA PHE A 80 -11.13 -15.64 -10.63
C PHE A 80 -11.83 -15.68 -11.97
N HIS A 81 -11.73 -16.78 -12.73
CA HIS A 81 -12.41 -16.92 -14.03
C HIS A 81 -13.93 -16.82 -13.88
N ARG A 82 -14.53 -17.57 -12.93
CA ARG A 82 -15.98 -17.46 -12.65
C ARG A 82 -16.40 -16.07 -12.19
N ARG A 83 -15.56 -15.40 -11.39
CA ARG A 83 -15.83 -14.03 -10.92
C ARG A 83 -15.75 -13.04 -12.08
N MET A 84 -14.82 -13.24 -13.01
CA MET A 84 -14.68 -12.43 -14.23
C MET A 84 -15.86 -12.65 -15.18
N ASP A 85 -16.37 -13.87 -15.35
CA ASP A 85 -17.57 -14.13 -16.15
C ASP A 85 -18.80 -13.42 -15.59
N MET A 86 -18.92 -13.41 -14.26
CA MET A 86 -19.99 -12.69 -13.57
C MET A 86 -19.89 -11.17 -13.75
N LEU A 87 -18.66 -10.62 -13.70
CA LEU A 87 -18.42 -9.21 -13.99
C LEU A 87 -18.67 -8.87 -15.46
N ALA A 88 -18.25 -9.73 -16.38
CA ALA A 88 -18.48 -9.56 -17.82
C ALA A 88 -19.97 -9.59 -18.15
N ALA A 89 -20.74 -10.49 -17.53
CA ALA A 89 -22.20 -10.52 -17.68
C ALA A 89 -22.86 -9.23 -17.17
N ARG A 90 -22.44 -8.72 -16.00
CA ARG A 90 -22.95 -7.45 -15.45
C ARG A 90 -22.57 -6.25 -16.30
N LEU A 91 -21.35 -6.22 -16.83
CA LEU A 91 -20.90 -5.16 -17.73
C LEU A 91 -21.67 -5.19 -19.04
N ASN A 92 -21.95 -6.37 -19.59
CA ASN A 92 -22.75 -6.50 -20.80
C ASN A 92 -24.23 -6.12 -20.57
N GLU A 93 -24.77 -6.40 -19.37
CA GLU A 93 -26.09 -5.93 -18.95
C GLU A 93 -26.15 -4.40 -18.84
N ILE A 94 -25.13 -3.79 -18.22
CA ILE A 94 -24.99 -2.32 -18.13
C ILE A 94 -24.81 -1.71 -19.52
N GLU A 95 -23.94 -2.28 -20.36
CA GLU A 95 -23.72 -1.83 -21.73
C GLU A 95 -24.98 -1.97 -22.59
N ALA A 96 -25.78 -3.03 -22.40
CA ALA A 96 -27.05 -3.21 -23.08
C ALA A 96 -28.10 -2.17 -22.65
N VAL A 97 -28.15 -1.81 -21.36
CA VAL A 97 -29.00 -0.70 -20.85
C VAL A 97 -28.52 0.66 -21.39
N LEU A 98 -27.21 0.82 -21.51
CA LEU A 98 -26.59 2.01 -22.12
C LEU A 98 -26.94 2.13 -23.61
N ARG A 99 -26.85 1.02 -24.36
CA ARG A 99 -27.17 0.95 -25.80
C ARG A 99 -28.67 1.01 -26.10
N SER A 100 -29.53 0.51 -25.22
CA SER A 100 -30.98 0.43 -25.45
C SER A 100 -31.72 1.77 -25.31
N GLY A 101 -31.02 2.87 -25.03
CA GLY A 101 -31.60 4.21 -25.13
C GLY A 101 -32.29 4.71 -23.86
N GLN A 102 -31.96 4.19 -22.68
CA GLN A 102 -32.40 4.74 -21.39
C GLN A 102 -31.45 5.81 -20.79
N LEU A 103 -30.40 6.20 -21.51
CA LEU A 103 -29.38 7.12 -21.01
C LEU A 103 -29.79 8.60 -20.92
N ALA A 104 -30.95 9.00 -21.43
CA ALA A 104 -31.40 10.39 -21.29
C ALA A 104 -32.08 10.68 -19.93
N GLN A 105 -32.51 9.65 -19.18
CA GLN A 105 -33.24 9.84 -17.92
C GLN A 105 -32.51 9.31 -16.68
N HIS A 106 -31.78 8.19 -16.79
CA HIS A 106 -31.20 7.53 -15.63
C HIS A 106 -29.95 8.22 -15.01
N PRO A 107 -28.98 8.76 -15.78
CA PRO A 107 -27.87 9.50 -15.18
C PRO A 107 -28.33 10.81 -14.54
N THR A 108 -29.37 11.44 -15.10
CA THR A 108 -29.97 12.67 -14.56
C THR A 108 -30.64 12.43 -13.21
N ALA A 109 -31.38 11.32 -13.07
CA ALA A 109 -32.01 10.96 -11.79
C ALA A 109 -31.00 10.58 -10.70
N LEU A 110 -29.90 9.93 -11.06
CA LEU A 110 -28.83 9.60 -10.11
C LEU A 110 -28.00 10.83 -9.73
N GLY A 111 -27.71 11.72 -10.68
CA GLY A 111 -27.06 13.01 -10.44
C GLY A 111 -27.90 13.91 -9.56
N GLN A 112 -29.21 14.04 -9.85
CA GLN A 112 -30.14 14.78 -9.01
C GLN A 112 -30.20 14.23 -7.58
N ARG A 113 -30.15 12.91 -7.40
CA ARG A 113 -30.11 12.29 -6.06
C ARG A 113 -28.82 12.57 -5.29
N MET A 114 -27.69 12.72 -5.98
CA MET A 114 -26.44 13.11 -5.35
C MET A 114 -26.46 14.59 -4.97
N GLU A 115 -26.90 15.45 -5.88
CA GLU A 115 -27.04 16.89 -5.65
C GLU A 115 -28.00 17.19 -4.49
N THR A 116 -29.15 16.50 -4.41
CA THR A 116 -30.08 16.67 -3.27
C THR A 116 -29.45 16.23 -1.94
N ARG A 117 -28.61 15.18 -1.95
CA ARG A 117 -27.92 14.74 -0.73
C ARG A 117 -26.84 15.71 -0.28
N GLU A 118 -26.11 16.29 -1.24
CA GLU A 118 -25.09 17.30 -0.94
C GLU A 118 -25.76 18.56 -0.40
N GLU A 119 -26.86 19.02 -0.99
CA GLU A 119 -27.63 20.16 -0.50
C GLU A 119 -28.17 19.92 0.92
N GLU A 120 -28.71 18.73 1.20
CA GLU A 120 -29.14 18.34 2.56
C GLU A 120 -27.98 18.36 3.56
N ASP A 121 -26.79 17.89 3.17
CA ASP A 121 -25.60 17.92 4.04
C ASP A 121 -25.13 19.36 4.31
N PHE A 122 -25.12 20.21 3.28
CA PHE A 122 -24.82 21.64 3.43
C PHE A 122 -25.82 22.33 4.35
N GLN A 123 -27.12 22.07 4.17
CA GLN A 123 -28.15 22.66 5.01
C GLN A 123 -28.01 22.22 6.47
N ASN A 124 -27.77 20.93 6.72
CA ASN A 124 -27.54 20.41 8.06
C ASN A 124 -26.34 21.08 8.75
N ARG A 125 -25.26 21.35 7.99
CA ARG A 125 -24.08 22.06 8.52
C ARG A 125 -24.38 23.50 8.86
N ILE A 126 -25.21 24.18 8.07
CA ILE A 126 -25.65 25.55 8.36
C ILE A 126 -26.48 25.56 9.66
N ASP A 127 -27.42 24.63 9.79
CA ASP A 127 -28.30 24.53 10.95
C ASP A 127 -27.52 24.24 12.25
N ASP A 128 -26.52 23.33 12.23
CA ASP A 128 -25.63 23.08 13.37
C ASP A 128 -24.83 24.34 13.77
N LEU A 129 -24.34 25.11 12.80
CA LEU A 129 -23.62 26.35 13.08
C LEU A 129 -24.52 27.42 13.71
N ASP A 130 -25.76 27.56 13.23
CA ASP A 130 -26.72 28.50 13.78
C ASP A 130 -27.17 28.11 15.19
N GLU A 131 -27.34 26.81 15.48
CA GLU A 131 -27.63 26.33 16.83
C GLU A 131 -26.48 26.69 17.80
N ARG A 132 -25.23 26.44 17.38
CA ARG A 132 -24.04 26.79 18.18
C ARG A 132 -23.93 28.30 18.41
N ARG A 133 -24.20 29.10 17.38
CA ARG A 133 -24.22 30.57 17.47
C ARG A 133 -25.29 31.03 18.47
N ALA A 134 -26.51 30.48 18.40
CA ALA A 134 -27.59 30.81 19.31
C ALA A 134 -27.26 30.42 20.77
N ALA A 135 -26.61 29.28 20.98
CA ALA A 135 -26.16 28.85 22.30
C ALA A 135 -25.06 29.78 22.85
N ALA A 136 -24.08 30.16 22.03
CA ALA A 136 -23.04 31.11 22.41
C ALA A 136 -23.64 32.48 22.77
N TRP A 137 -24.59 32.98 21.97
CA TRP A 137 -25.28 34.24 22.24
C TRP A 137 -26.04 34.23 23.56
N ARG A 138 -26.73 33.13 23.87
CA ARG A 138 -27.39 32.94 25.17
C ARG A 138 -26.41 33.01 26.34
N ARG A 139 -25.23 32.40 26.22
CA ARG A 139 -24.17 32.45 27.25
C ARG A 139 -23.63 33.87 27.44
N ILE A 140 -23.36 34.58 26.34
CA ILE A 140 -22.91 35.98 26.39
C ILE A 140 -23.96 36.86 27.07
N LYS A 141 -25.24 36.72 26.70
CA LYS A 141 -26.33 37.47 27.31
C LYS A 141 -26.48 37.19 28.80
N ALA A 142 -26.35 35.93 29.21
CA ALA A 142 -26.39 35.54 30.62
C ALA A 142 -25.20 36.11 31.40
N ALA A 143 -23.99 36.09 30.84
CA ALA A 143 -22.82 36.69 31.45
C ALA A 143 -22.98 38.22 31.59
N LEU A 144 -23.44 38.90 30.54
CA LEU A 144 -23.71 40.35 30.59
C LEU A 144 -24.75 40.71 31.65
N ALA A 145 -25.80 39.89 31.82
CA ALA A 145 -26.79 40.11 32.87
C ALA A 145 -26.19 39.98 34.28
N ALA A 146 -25.22 39.07 34.49
CA ALA A 146 -24.51 38.92 35.76
C ALA A 146 -23.57 40.10 36.09
N TYR A 147 -23.08 40.81 35.07
CA TYR A 147 -22.24 42.01 35.22
C TYR A 147 -23.04 43.32 35.12
N GLY A 148 -24.36 43.25 34.99
CA GLY A 148 -25.22 44.44 34.99
C GLY A 148 -25.08 45.21 36.31
N PRO A 149 -25.07 46.56 36.29
CA PRO A 149 -24.95 47.34 37.52
C PRO A 149 -26.08 46.98 38.49
N PRO A 150 -25.81 46.88 39.81
CA PRO A 150 -26.84 46.54 40.79
C PRO A 150 -27.99 47.54 40.65
N THR A 151 -29.19 47.01 40.39
CA THR A 151 -30.42 47.81 40.42
C THR A 151 -30.56 48.40 41.83
N SER A 152 -30.89 49.69 41.92
CA SER A 152 -30.82 50.48 43.16
C SER A 152 -31.67 49.94 44.33
N ASP A 153 -32.51 48.94 44.10
CA ASP A 153 -33.29 48.26 45.13
C ASP A 153 -32.45 47.33 46.04
N ASP A 154 -31.27 46.90 45.59
CA ASP A 154 -30.40 46.00 46.37
C ASP A 154 -29.54 46.73 47.43
N LEU A 155 -29.48 48.07 47.36
CA LEU A 155 -28.80 48.90 48.36
C LEU A 155 -29.67 49.27 49.58
N ARG A 156 -30.97 48.92 49.57
CA ARG A 156 -31.90 49.23 50.66
C ARG A 156 -32.10 48.07 51.66
N SER A 157 -31.48 46.92 51.40
CA SER A 157 -31.76 45.66 52.09
C SER A 157 -30.54 45.09 52.83
N ARG A 158 -29.56 45.93 53.20
CA ARG A 158 -28.46 45.53 54.08
C ARG A 158 -28.62 46.23 55.44
N PRO A 159 -28.84 45.49 56.54
CA PRO A 159 -28.89 46.05 57.89
C PRO A 159 -27.54 46.60 58.35
#